data_AF-A0A931RCH7-F1
#
_entry.id   AF-A0A931RCH7-F1
#
_cell.length_a   1.000
_cell.length_b   1.000
_cell.length_c   1.000
_cell.angle_alpha   90.00
_cell.angle_beta   90.00
_cell.angle_gamma   90.00
#
_symmetry.space_group_name_H-M   'P 1'
#
loop_
_entity.id
_entity.type
_entity.pdbx_description
1 polymer ?
#
loop_
_entity_poly.entity_id
_entity_poly.type
_entity_poly.pdbx_seq_one_letter_code
_entity_poly.pdbx_strand_id
1 'polypeptide(L)'
;MAWQIFGLPVTVAAAVAVAADAAAAWPTLREAYRQPRTESLAVWTADAVAAALGVAAVAEYNFASVAFPVYLLVAQGLIAATLFARREMPH
;
A
#
# COMPACT_ATOMS: atom_id res chain seq x y z
N MET A 1 -4.75 -14.37 -12.31
CA MET A 1 -5.01 -15.72 -12.88
C MET A 1 -5.72 -16.66 -11.91
N ALA A 2 -5.31 -16.74 -10.64
CA ALA A 2 -5.94 -17.64 -9.65
C ALA A 2 -7.47 -17.52 -9.57
N TRP A 3 -8.04 -16.30 -9.51
CA TRP A 3 -9.50 -16.12 -9.42
C TRP A 3 -10.27 -16.61 -10.66
N GLN A 4 -9.67 -16.58 -11.86
CA GLN A 4 -10.29 -17.10 -13.08
C GLN A 4 -10.31 -18.64 -13.06
N ILE A 5 -9.27 -19.25 -12.50
CA ILE A 5 -9.13 -20.71 -12.40
C ILE A 5 -10.09 -21.25 -11.34
N PHE A 6 -10.25 -20.55 -10.21
CA PHE A 6 -11.10 -20.98 -9.08
C PHE A 6 -12.52 -20.40 -9.11
N GLY A 7 -12.89 -19.61 -10.13
CA GLY A 7 -14.22 -19.00 -10.24
C GLY A 7 -14.57 -18.05 -9.08
N LEU A 8 -13.56 -17.41 -8.47
CA LEU A 8 -13.78 -16.54 -7.32
C LEU A 8 -14.48 -15.23 -7.74
N PRO A 9 -15.46 -14.74 -6.96
CA PRO A 9 -16.01 -13.42 -7.18
C PRO A 9 -14.90 -12.36 -7.13
N VAL A 10 -14.96 -11.38 -8.04
CA VAL A 10 -13.92 -10.34 -8.17
C VAL A 10 -13.72 -9.56 -6.87
N THR A 11 -14.78 -9.35 -6.10
CA THR A 11 -14.72 -8.71 -4.77
C THR A 11 -13.90 -9.53 -3.77
N VAL A 12 -14.08 -10.84 -3.73
CA VAL A 12 -13.28 -11.74 -2.88
C VAL A 12 -11.83 -11.75 -3.34
N ALA A 13 -11.59 -11.80 -4.64
CA ALA A 13 -10.24 -11.72 -5.19
C ALA A 13 -9.53 -10.42 -4.80
N ALA A 14 -10.22 -9.28 -4.85
CA ALA A 14 -9.69 -7.99 -4.42
C ALA A 14 -9.37 -7.98 -2.91
N ALA A 15 -10.27 -8.50 -2.07
CA ALA A 15 -10.04 -8.57 -0.62
C ALA A 15 -8.83 -9.46 -0.27
N VAL A 16 -8.69 -10.62 -0.93
CA VAL A 16 -7.55 -11.52 -0.74
C VAL A 16 -6.25 -10.87 -1.23
N ALA A 17 -6.27 -10.16 -2.36
CA ALA A 17 -5.11 -9.45 -2.87
C ALA A 17 -4.63 -8.37 -1.88
N VAL A 18 -5.56 -7.56 -1.36
CA VAL A 18 -5.24 -6.56 -0.33
C VAL A 18 -4.68 -7.21 0.93
N ALA A 19 -5.30 -8.29 1.42
CA ALA A 19 -4.84 -8.99 2.62
C ALA A 19 -3.44 -9.60 2.45
N ALA A 20 -3.17 -10.21 1.29
CA ALA A 20 -1.89 -10.80 0.97
C ALA A 20 -0.79 -9.74 0.89
N ASP A 21 -1.07 -8.62 0.21
CA ASP A 21 -0.10 -7.52 0.10
C ASP A 21 0.13 -6.85 1.46
N ALA A 22 -0.92 -6.63 2.26
CA ALA A 22 -0.78 -6.08 3.60
C ALA A 22 0.11 -6.95 4.51
N ALA A 23 0.00 -8.28 4.40
CA ALA A 23 0.88 -9.20 5.10
C ALA A 23 2.34 -9.08 4.61
N ALA A 24 2.53 -8.85 3.31
CA ALA A 24 3.86 -8.63 2.71
C ALA A 24 4.45 -7.26 3.04
N ALA A 25 3.62 -6.23 3.25
CA ALA A 25 4.06 -4.88 3.61
C ALA A 25 4.48 -4.76 5.09
N TRP A 26 4.02 -5.68 5.95
CA TRP A 26 4.37 -5.71 7.37
C TRP A 26 5.87 -5.67 7.68
N PRO A 27 6.73 -6.53 7.10
CA PRO A 27 8.18 -6.47 7.33
C PRO A 27 8.78 -5.11 6.95
N THR A 28 8.33 -4.51 5.84
CA THR A 28 8.80 -3.19 5.39
C THR A 28 8.39 -2.10 6.36
N LEU A 29 7.15 -2.10 6.86
CA LEU A 29 6.71 -1.12 7.86
C LEU A 29 7.49 -1.26 9.17
N ARG A 30 7.74 -2.50 9.61
CA ARG A 30 8.57 -2.80 10.79
C ARG A 30 10.00 -2.32 10.59
N GLU A 31 10.57 -2.49 9.41
CA GLU A 31 11.91 -2.01 9.07
C GLU A 31 11.96 -0.47 9.04
N ALA A 32 11.02 0.17 8.35
CA ALA A 32 10.89 1.63 8.32
C ALA A 32 10.81 2.24 9.73
N TYR A 33 10.16 1.56 10.68
CA TYR A 33 10.07 2.00 12.06
C TYR A 33 11.37 1.83 12.87
N ARG A 34 12.15 0.76 12.61
CA ARG A 34 13.34 0.38 13.37
C ARG A 34 14.64 0.93 12.77
N GLN A 35 14.71 1.03 11.45
CA GLN A 35 15.88 1.42 10.66
C GLN A 35 15.45 2.39 9.54
N PRO A 36 14.92 3.58 9.87
CA PRO A 36 14.30 4.48 8.89
C PRO A 36 15.23 5.03 7.80
N ARG A 37 16.53 4.73 7.86
CA ARG A 37 17.54 5.19 6.88
C ARG A 37 17.83 4.15 5.77
N THR A 38 17.34 2.90 5.88
CA THR A 38 17.53 1.88 4.85
C THR A 38 16.61 2.11 3.65
N GLU A 39 15.38 2.51 3.92
CA GLU A 39 14.36 2.82 2.91
C GLU A 39 14.48 4.25 2.37
N SER A 40 14.01 4.52 1.15
CA SER A 40 14.06 5.87 0.56
C SER A 40 12.76 6.66 0.79
N LEU A 41 12.81 7.69 1.66
CA LEU A 41 11.64 8.53 1.92
C LEU A 41 11.06 9.16 0.64
N ALA A 42 11.91 9.63 -0.27
CA ALA A 42 11.47 10.26 -1.52
C ALA A 42 10.72 9.28 -2.44
N VAL A 43 11.13 8.00 -2.44
CA VAL A 43 10.44 6.95 -3.22
C VAL A 43 9.08 6.68 -2.59
N TRP A 44 9.02 6.44 -1.28
CA TRP A 44 7.76 6.16 -0.58
C TRP A 44 6.77 7.33 -0.63
N THR A 45 7.23 8.58 -0.63
CA THR A 45 6.34 9.74 -0.80
C THR A 45 5.86 9.88 -2.25
N ALA A 46 6.75 9.68 -3.24
CA ALA A 46 6.36 9.70 -4.65
C ALA A 46 5.35 8.60 -4.98
N ASP A 47 5.56 7.40 -4.43
CA ASP A 47 4.64 6.28 -4.55
C ASP A 47 3.28 6.65 -3.93
N ALA A 48 3.25 7.20 -2.70
CA ALA A 48 1.98 7.58 -2.07
C ALA A 48 1.19 8.61 -2.90
N VAL A 49 1.89 9.56 -3.56
CA VAL A 49 1.27 10.50 -4.50
C VAL A 49 0.76 9.76 -5.75
N ALA A 50 1.54 8.84 -6.31
CA ALA A 50 1.13 8.04 -7.45
C ALA A 50 -0.11 7.18 -7.11
N ALA A 51 -0.18 6.60 -5.90
CA ALA A 51 -1.34 5.86 -5.44
C ALA A 51 -2.58 6.76 -5.25
N ALA A 52 -2.41 7.99 -4.76
CA ALA A 52 -3.52 8.96 -4.69
C ALA A 52 -4.08 9.28 -6.08
N LEU A 53 -3.19 9.49 -7.07
CA LEU A 53 -3.59 9.66 -8.47
C LEU A 53 -4.25 8.39 -9.02
N GLY A 54 -3.75 7.21 -8.64
CA GLY A 54 -4.33 5.92 -9.02
C GLY A 54 -5.76 5.74 -8.51
N VAL A 55 -6.05 6.15 -7.26
CA VAL A 55 -7.42 6.18 -6.73
C VAL A 55 -8.28 7.16 -7.54
N ALA A 56 -7.79 8.37 -7.79
CA ALA A 56 -8.54 9.39 -8.53
C ALA A 56 -8.84 8.97 -9.99
N ALA A 57 -7.95 8.18 -10.60
CA ALA A 57 -8.08 7.70 -11.98
C ALA A 57 -9.06 6.52 -12.15
N VAL A 58 -9.59 5.95 -11.06
CA VAL A 58 -10.59 4.89 -11.16
C VAL A 58 -11.86 5.41 -11.84
N ALA A 59 -12.26 4.77 -12.95
CA ALA A 59 -13.41 5.21 -13.74
C ALA A 59 -14.76 4.89 -13.08
N GLU A 60 -14.86 3.73 -12.43
CA GLU A 60 -16.07 3.27 -11.74
C GLU A 60 -15.75 2.93 -10.29
N TYR A 61 -16.41 3.60 -9.35
CA TYR A 61 -16.15 3.42 -7.92
C TYR A 61 -17.01 2.27 -7.37
N ASN A 62 -16.46 1.07 -7.41
CA ASN A 62 -17.01 -0.10 -6.73
C ASN A 62 -15.89 -0.79 -5.93
N PHE A 63 -16.26 -1.65 -4.97
CA PHE A 63 -15.27 -2.25 -4.07
C PHE A 63 -14.11 -2.93 -4.81
N ALA A 64 -14.39 -3.68 -5.87
CA ALA A 64 -13.36 -4.41 -6.61
C ALA A 64 -12.36 -3.50 -7.31
N SER A 65 -12.79 -2.33 -7.81
CA SER A 65 -11.93 -1.38 -8.50
C SER A 65 -11.14 -0.48 -7.55
N VAL A 66 -11.71 -0.10 -6.39
CA VAL A 66 -11.05 0.85 -5.47
C VAL A 66 -10.27 0.19 -4.33
N ALA A 67 -10.56 -1.06 -3.96
CA ALA A 67 -9.95 -1.68 -2.78
C ALA A 67 -8.42 -1.68 -2.83
N PHE A 68 -7.83 -2.08 -3.96
CA PHE A 68 -6.37 -2.16 -4.09
C PHE A 68 -5.71 -0.78 -4.22
N PRO A 69 -6.19 0.15 -5.08
CA PRO A 69 -5.65 1.52 -5.12
C PRO A 69 -5.71 2.25 -3.77
N VAL A 70 -6.82 2.13 -3.03
CA VAL A 70 -6.96 2.75 -1.70
C VAL A 70 -6.00 2.10 -0.71
N TYR A 71 -5.88 0.77 -0.74
CA TYR A 71 -4.89 0.06 0.08
C TYR A 71 -3.47 0.55 -0.19
N LEU A 72 -3.05 0.68 -1.46
CA LEU A 72 -1.71 1.17 -1.80
C LEU A 72 -1.46 2.58 -1.25
N LEU A 73 -2.44 3.48 -1.39
CA LEU A 73 -2.34 4.84 -0.84
C LEU A 73 -2.13 4.80 0.68
N VAL A 74 -2.92 4.00 1.39
CA VAL A 74 -2.80 3.86 2.85
C VAL A 74 -1.45 3.26 3.23
N ALA A 75 -1.04 2.15 2.61
CA ALA A 75 0.19 1.45 2.94
C ALA A 75 1.45 2.30 2.69
N GLN A 76 1.56 2.89 1.49
CA GLN A 76 2.68 3.75 1.12
C GLN A 76 2.72 5.03 1.95
N GLY A 77 1.54 5.63 2.19
CA GLY A 77 1.41 6.78 3.08
C GLY A 77 1.85 6.48 4.51
N LEU A 78 1.49 5.32 5.06
CA LEU A 78 1.93 4.89 6.40
C LEU A 78 3.44 4.67 6.46
N ILE A 79 4.04 4.04 5.45
CA ILE A 79 5.49 3.83 5.40
C ILE A 79 6.20 5.18 5.29
N ALA A 80 5.78 6.06 4.37
CA ALA A 80 6.33 7.41 4.21
C ALA A 80 6.22 8.23 5.50
N ALA A 81 5.05 8.23 6.14
CA ALA A 81 4.83 8.92 7.41
C ALA A 81 5.70 8.36 8.54
N THR A 82 5.87 7.04 8.59
CA THR A 82 6.75 6.39 9.57
C THR A 82 8.20 6.80 9.34
N LEU A 83 8.69 6.79 8.10
CA LEU A 83 10.05 7.23 7.77
C LEU A 83 10.28 8.69 8.13
N PHE A 84 9.32 9.57 7.82
CA PHE A 84 9.38 10.98 8.18
C PHE A 84 9.49 11.17 9.70
N ALA A 85 8.55 10.61 10.46
CA ALA A 85 8.51 10.76 11.92
C ALA A 85 9.73 10.18 12.64
N ARG A 86 10.33 9.10 12.11
CA ARG A 86 11.45 8.39 12.76
C ARG A 86 12.83 8.91 12.35
N ARG A 87 12.94 9.68 11.26
CA ARG A 87 14.19 10.35 10.88
C ARG A 87 14.47 11.62 11.68
N GLU A 88 13.41 12.30 12.11
CA GLU A 88 13.51 13.58 12.84
C GLU A 88 13.75 13.42 14.34
N MET A 89 13.52 12.23 14.91
CA MET A 89 13.82 11.95 16.32
C MET A 89 15.34 11.79 16.51
N PRO A 90 16.01 12.67 17.28
CA PRO A 90 17.39 12.44 17.71
C PRO A 90 17.39 11.24 18.67
N HIS A 91 18.22 10.23 18.39
CA HIS A 91 18.53 9.18 19.34
C HIS A 91 19.54 9.66 20.37
#